data_AF-A0A080LZ94-F1
#
_entry.id   AF-A0A080LZ94-F1
#
_cell.length_a   1.000
_cell.length_b   1.000
_cell.length_c   1.000
_cell.angle_alpha   90.00
_cell.angle_beta   90.00
_cell.angle_gamma   90.00
#
_symmetry.space_group_name_H-M   'P 1'
#
loop_
_entity.id
_entity.type
_entity.pdbx_description
1 polymer ?
#
loop_
_entity_poly.entity_id
_entity_poly.type
_entity_poly.pdbx_seq_one_letter_code
_entity_poly.pdbx_strand_id
1 'polypeptide(L)'
;MFVFENLLDLDDRGIQLLLREIQSESLILAMKGASDPLREKIFKNMSQRASEMLREDLDSRGPVRLSEVEAEQKEILKVVRRLADEGQIVLGSAGGEEMV
;
A
#
# COMPACT_ATOMS: atom_id res chain seq x y z
N MET A 1 9.22 6.45 12.66
CA MET A 1 7.82 6.03 12.43
C MET A 1 7.63 5.68 10.96
N PHE A 2 7.19 4.46 10.65
CA PHE A 2 6.93 4.00 9.27
C PHE A 2 5.52 4.42 8.85
N VAL A 3 5.39 5.15 7.75
CA VAL A 3 4.13 5.70 7.21
C VAL A 3 3.82 5.14 5.83
N PHE A 4 2.59 5.33 5.35
CA PHE A 4 2.12 4.75 4.08
C PHE A 4 2.97 5.15 2.87
N GLU A 5 3.52 6.36 2.86
CA GLU A 5 4.42 6.80 1.79
C GLU A 5 5.76 6.02 1.74
N ASN A 6 6.17 5.37 2.84
CA ASN A 6 7.38 4.52 2.84
C ASN A 6 7.24 3.25 1.99
N LEU A 7 6.03 2.94 1.48
CA LEU A 7 5.87 1.92 0.45
C LEU A 7 6.69 2.24 -0.81
N LEU A 8 7.01 3.51 -1.06
CA LEU A 8 7.90 3.91 -2.15
C LEU A 8 9.30 3.30 -2.04
N ASP A 9 9.75 3.01 -0.82
CA ASP A 9 11.08 2.45 -0.54
C ASP A 9 11.14 0.93 -0.73
N LEU A 10 10.00 0.26 -0.89
CA LEU A 10 9.95 -1.18 -1.15
C LEU A 10 10.36 -1.47 -2.59
N ASP A 11 11.00 -2.61 -2.82
CA ASP A 11 11.23 -3.10 -4.17
C ASP A 11 9.92 -3.57 -4.82
N ASP A 12 9.94 -3.75 -6.14
CA ASP A 12 8.76 -4.19 -6.90
C ASP A 12 8.23 -5.55 -6.39
N ARG A 13 9.15 -6.45 -5.99
CA ARG A 13 8.78 -7.74 -5.41
C ARG A 13 8.03 -7.59 -4.09
N GLY A 14 8.47 -6.71 -3.20
CA GLY A 14 7.81 -6.43 -1.95
C GLY A 14 6.41 -5.85 -2.14
N ILE A 15 6.24 -4.94 -3.10
CA ILE A 15 4.91 -4.42 -3.47
C ILE A 15 4.02 -5.55 -4.00
N GLN A 16 4.51 -6.41 -4.88
CA GLN A 16 3.73 -7.54 -5.41
C GLN A 16 3.31 -8.54 -4.34
N LEU A 17 4.16 -8.79 -3.34
CA LEU A 17 3.82 -9.63 -2.19
C LEU A 17 2.74 -8.97 -1.33
N LEU A 18 2.90 -7.69 -1.01
CA LEU A 18 1.90 -6.92 -0.28
C LEU A 18 0.53 -6.97 -0.97
N LEU A 19 0.49 -6.72 -2.29
CA LEU A 19 -0.74 -6.71 -3.08
C LEU A 19 -1.49 -8.05 -3.07
N ARG A 20 -0.82 -9.17 -2.78
CA ARG A 20 -1.45 -10.50 -2.65
C ARG A 20 -2.08 -10.74 -1.28
N GLU A 21 -1.63 -10.00 -0.27
CA GLU A 21 -2.01 -10.20 1.13
C GLU A 21 -3.08 -9.20 1.60
N ILE A 22 -3.41 -8.20 0.78
CA ILE A 22 -4.42 -7.18 1.09
C ILE A 22 -5.70 -7.40 0.29
N GLN A 23 -6.82 -6.99 0.88
CA GLN A 23 -8.12 -7.01 0.20
C GLN A 23 -8.25 -5.84 -0.76
N SER A 24 -8.87 -6.06 -1.93
CA SER A 24 -9.06 -5.02 -2.95
C SER A 24 -9.76 -3.77 -2.41
N GLU A 25 -10.76 -3.97 -1.55
CA GLU A 25 -11.53 -2.90 -0.91
C GLU A 25 -10.66 -1.99 -0.02
N SER A 26 -9.77 -2.61 0.77
CA SER A 26 -8.80 -1.90 1.60
C SER A 26 -7.82 -1.08 0.74
N LEU A 27 -7.34 -1.67 -0.35
CA LEU A 27 -6.47 -0.98 -1.31
C LEU A 27 -7.17 0.23 -1.96
N ILE A 28 -8.43 0.09 -2.39
CA ILE A 28 -9.21 1.18 -2.99
C ILE A 28 -9.28 2.37 -2.04
N LEU A 29 -9.65 2.15 -0.78
CA LEU A 29 -9.77 3.21 0.21
C LEU A 29 -8.42 3.87 0.52
N ALA A 30 -7.38 3.07 0.75
CA ALA A 30 -6.04 3.58 1.05
C ALA A 30 -5.44 4.43 -0.09
N MET A 31 -5.71 4.04 -1.34
CA MET A 31 -5.22 4.72 -2.55
C MET A 31 -5.80 6.14 -2.72
N LYS A 32 -6.95 6.46 -2.12
CA LYS A 32 -7.51 7.81 -2.18
C LYS A 32 -6.64 8.85 -1.47
N GLY A 33 -5.85 8.44 -0.47
CA GLY A 33 -4.87 9.29 0.21
C GLY A 33 -3.43 9.12 -0.26
N ALA A 34 -3.16 8.26 -1.26
CA ALA A 34 -1.82 8.01 -1.77
C ALA A 34 -1.34 9.16 -2.67
N SER A 35 -0.05 9.51 -2.58
CA SER A 35 0.62 10.40 -3.53
C SER A 35 0.65 9.81 -4.95
N ASP A 36 0.76 10.67 -5.97
CA ASP A 36 0.86 10.22 -7.37
C ASP A 36 2.02 9.23 -7.61
N PRO A 37 3.24 9.46 -7.09
CA PRO A 37 4.33 8.49 -7.21
C PRO A 37 3.99 7.12 -6.59
N LEU A 38 3.32 7.11 -5.44
CA LEU A 38 2.92 5.86 -4.80
C LEU A 38 1.85 5.14 -5.63
N ARG A 39 0.87 5.89 -6.16
CA ARG A 39 -0.15 5.32 -7.05
C ARG A 39 0.48 4.67 -8.27
N GLU A 40 1.41 5.35 -8.93
CA GLU A 40 2.15 4.83 -10.08
C GLU A 40 2.90 3.55 -9.74
N LYS A 41 3.59 3.52 -8.59
CA LYS A 41 4.32 2.33 -8.11
C LYS A 41 3.40 1.14 -7.87
N ILE A 42 2.22 1.36 -7.28
CA ILE A 42 1.21 0.33 -7.08
C ILE A 42 0.70 -0.20 -8.42
N PHE A 43 0.25 0.68 -9.32
CA PHE A 43 -0.29 0.27 -10.63
C PHE A 43 0.74 -0.46 -11.50
N LYS A 44 2.01 -0.05 -11.45
CA LYS A 44 3.10 -0.73 -12.16
C LYS A 44 3.27 -2.18 -11.70
N ASN A 45 2.97 -2.48 -10.44
CA ASN A 45 3.13 -3.80 -9.83
C ASN A 45 1.88 -4.68 -9.87
N MET A 46 0.84 -4.23 -10.56
CA MET A 46 -0.39 -4.98 -10.81
C MET A 46 -0.42 -5.51 -12.25
N SER A 47 -1.21 -6.55 -12.50
CA SER A 47 -1.52 -6.94 -13.87
C SER A 47 -2.37 -5.85 -14.53
N GLN A 48 -2.30 -5.72 -15.86
CA GLN A 48 -3.07 -4.71 -16.60
C GLN A 48 -4.56 -4.72 -16.22
N ARG A 49 -5.17 -5.91 -16.20
CA ARG A 49 -6.58 -6.08 -15.81
C ARG A 49 -6.85 -5.61 -14.38
N ALA A 50 -5.99 -5.95 -13.43
CA ALA A 50 -6.19 -5.55 -12.04
C ALA A 50 -6.04 -4.03 -11.88
N SER A 51 -5.10 -3.41 -12.60
CA SER A 51 -4.92 -1.96 -12.63
C SER A 51 -6.13 -1.25 -13.24
N GLU A 52 -6.70 -1.76 -14.33
CA GLU A 52 -7.91 -1.23 -14.96
C GLU A 52 -9.10 -1.31 -13.99
N MET A 53 -9.34 -2.47 -13.37
CA MET A 53 -10.41 -2.64 -12.37
C MET A 53 -10.25 -1.68 -11.19
N LEU A 54 -9.04 -1.55 -10.63
CA LEU A 54 -8.79 -0.65 -9.51
C LEU A 54 -9.03 0.83 -9.90
N ARG A 55 -8.70 1.23 -11.13
CA ARG A 55 -8.98 2.60 -11.62
C ARG A 55 -10.48 2.86 -11.73
N GLU A 56 -11.21 1.92 -12.32
CA GLU A 56 -12.68 2.00 -12.41
C GLU A 56 -13.34 2.06 -11.02
N ASP A 57 -12.86 1.25 -10.08
CA ASP A 57 -13.33 1.26 -8.70
C ASP A 57 -13.03 2.60 -8.01
N LEU A 58 -11.83 3.16 -8.20
CA LEU A 58 -11.47 4.48 -7.65
C LEU A 58 -12.32 5.62 -8.22
N ASP A 59 -12.60 5.59 -9.52
CA ASP A 59 -13.40 6.60 -10.22
C ASP A 59 -14.88 6.51 -9.85
N SER A 60 -15.40 5.30 -9.69
CA SER A 60 -16.79 5.07 -9.26
C SER A 60 -17.01 5.36 -7.77
N ARG A 61 -15.95 5.29 -6.96
CA ARG A 61 -16.03 5.54 -5.52
C ARG A 61 -16.17 7.02 -5.23
N GLY A 62 -17.33 7.41 -4.70
CA GLY A 62 -17.60 8.75 -4.20
C GLY A 62 -16.67 9.20 -3.04
N PRO A 63 -16.85 10.42 -2.54
CA PRO A 63 -16.05 10.96 -1.44
C PRO A 63 -16.04 10.03 -0.21
N VAL A 64 -14.88 9.88 0.43
CA VAL A 64 -14.68 9.07 1.63
C VAL A 64 -14.12 9.93 2.76
N ARG A 65 -14.28 9.51 4.01
CA ARG A 65 -13.74 10.25 5.14
C ARG A 65 -12.23 10.03 5.24
N LEU A 66 -11.48 11.07 5.55
CA LEU A 66 -10.03 10.96 5.76
C LEU A 66 -9.68 9.88 6.81
N SER A 67 -10.45 9.78 7.88
CA SER A 67 -10.26 8.77 8.93
C SER A 67 -10.43 7.33 8.43
N GLU A 68 -11.27 7.09 7.43
CA GLU A 68 -11.42 5.75 6.81
C GLU A 68 -10.19 5.42 5.96
N VAL A 69 -9.69 6.40 5.20
CA VAL A 69 -8.45 6.26 4.43
C VAL A 69 -7.27 5.95 5.34
N GLU A 70 -7.10 6.71 6.42
CA GLU A 70 -6.01 6.51 7.39
C GLU A 70 -6.10 5.15 8.11
N ALA A 71 -7.32 4.68 8.40
CA ALA A 71 -7.52 3.37 9.00
C ALA A 71 -7.06 2.25 8.05
N GLU A 72 -7.45 2.31 6.79
CA GLU A 72 -7.04 1.31 5.79
C GLU A 72 -5.55 1.35 5.48
N GLN A 73 -4.97 2.55 5.38
CA GLN A 73 -3.51 2.70 5.28
C GLN A 73 -2.80 2.04 6.45
N LYS A 74 -3.30 2.19 7.68
CA LYS A 74 -2.73 1.55 8.87
C LYS A 74 -2.86 0.02 8.83
N GLU A 75 -3.98 -0.53 8.35
CA GLU A 75 -4.11 -1.98 8.19
C GLU A 75 -3.11 -2.53 7.15
N ILE A 76 -2.92 -1.84 6.03
CA ILE A 76 -1.90 -2.21 5.03
C ILE A 76 -0.48 -2.16 5.63
N LEU A 77 -0.17 -1.15 6.44
CA LEU A 77 1.12 -1.05 7.13
C LEU A 77 1.37 -2.21 8.10
N LYS A 78 0.33 -2.73 8.77
CA LYS A 78 0.45 -3.94 9.59
C LYS A 78 0.81 -5.17 8.76
N VAL A 79 0.24 -5.31 7.56
CA VAL A 79 0.57 -6.39 6.63
C VAL A 79 2.03 -6.29 6.19
N VAL A 80 2.50 -5.10 5.82
CA VAL A 80 3.91 -4.87 5.48
C VAL A 80 4.83 -5.25 6.63
N ARG A 81 4.51 -4.81 7.86
CA ARG A 81 5.30 -5.14 9.04
C ARG A 81 5.39 -6.65 9.26
N ARG A 82 4.25 -7.34 9.20
CA ARG A 82 4.20 -8.80 9.30
C ARG A 82 5.07 -9.47 8.23
N LEU A 83 4.95 -9.06 6.97
CA LEU A 83 5.77 -9.61 5.88
C LEU A 83 7.26 -9.32 6.06
N ALA A 84 7.61 -8.18 6.67
CA ALA A 84 8.99 -7.86 7.01
C ALA A 84 9.53 -8.72 8.17
N ASP A 85 8.72 -8.92 9.22
CA ASP A 85 9.05 -9.79 10.35
C ASP A 85 9.21 -11.26 9.90
N GLU A 86 8.47 -11.68 8.86
CA GLU A 86 8.62 -12.98 8.18
C GLU A 86 9.82 -13.05 7.22
N GLY A 87 10.53 -11.94 7.00
CA GLY A 87 11.66 -11.84 6.07
C GLY A 87 11.28 -11.87 4.59
N GLN A 88 10.00 -11.67 4.27
CA GLN A 88 9.49 -11.66 2.89
C GLN A 88 9.62 -10.29 2.22
N ILE A 89 9.58 -9.22 3.01
CA ILE A 89 9.79 -7.84 2.57
C ILE A 89 10.99 -7.25 3.30
N VAL A 90 11.89 -6.60 2.57
CA VAL A 90 12.95 -5.79 3.18
C VAL A 90 12.46 -4.36 3.24
N LEU A 91 12.25 -3.85 4.46
CA LEU A 91 12.03 -2.43 4.65
C LEU A 91 13.35 -1.71 4.38
N GLY A 92 13.39 -0.83 3.38
CA GLY A 92 14.55 0.01 3.10
C GLY A 92 15.00 0.70 4.38
N SER A 93 16.32 0.80 4.60
CA SER A 93 16.91 1.45 5.78
C SER A 93 16.67 2.97 5.77
N ALA A 94 15.41 3.40 5.87
CA ALA A 94 15.05 4.73 6.30
C ALA A 94 15.12 4.76 7.83
N GLY A 95 16.35 4.88 8.34
CA GLY A 95 16.64 5.21 9.74
C GLY A 95 16.32 4.09 10.73
N GLY A 96 17.37 3.49 11.28
CA GLY A 96 17.25 2.79 12.55
C GLY A 96 16.68 3.73 13.60
N GLU A 97 15.38 3.61 13.87
CA GLU A 97 14.72 4.12 15.07
C GLU A 97 13.55 3.17 15.40
N GLU A 98 13.85 2.36 16.42
CA GLU A 98 12.94 1.63 17.30
C GLU A 98 12.00 0.59 16.68
N MET A 99 12.49 -0.65 16.71
CA MET A 99 11.68 -1.74 17.25
C MET A 99 11.62 -1.56 18.78
N VAL A 100 10.62 -0.84 19.27
CA VAL A 100 10.16 -0.90 20.66
C VAL A 100 8.66 -1.13 20.64
#